data_AF-A0A1M5GKM4-F1
#
_entry.id   AF-A0A1M5GKM4-F1
#
_cell.length_a   1.000
_cell.length_b   1.000
_cell.length_c   1.000
_cell.angle_alpha   90.00
_cell.angle_beta   90.00
_cell.angle_gamma   90.00
#
_symmetry.space_group_name_H-M   'P 1'
#
loop_
_entity.id
_entity.type
_entity.pdbx_description
1 polymer ?
#
loop_
_entity_poly.entity_id
_entity_poly.type
_entity_poly.pdbx_seq_one_letter_code
_entity_poly.pdbx_strand_id
1 'polypeptide(L)'
;MQMRVRDLAALTAYVRLLGVSQRRLAGDAGVGHATVNHLLSGRRRHCSAETAAAIERALGCPSGLFFEPVDPVEARVLATRRVTR
;
A
#
# COMPACT_ATOMS: atom_id res chain seq x y z
N MET A 1 -11.63 5.82 3.30
CA MET A 1 -11.08 6.26 2.00
C MET A 1 -10.13 5.19 1.47
N GLN A 2 -10.16 4.91 0.16
CA GLN A 2 -9.29 3.92 -0.48
C GLN A 2 -8.06 4.63 -1.08
N MET A 3 -6.90 4.00 -0.94
CA MET A 3 -5.63 4.48 -1.48
C MET A 3 -5.12 3.52 -2.54
N ARG A 4 -4.31 4.01 -3.46
CA ARG A 4 -3.52 3.18 -4.39
C ARG A 4 -2.03 3.46 -4.28
N VAL A 5 -1.22 2.47 -4.61
CA VAL A 5 0.22 2.65 -4.80
C VAL A 5 0.41 3.56 -6.01
N ARG A 6 1.03 4.73 -5.78
CA ARG A 6 1.33 5.74 -6.80
C ARG A 6 2.43 5.26 -7.74
N ASP A 7 3.53 4.77 -7.16
CA ASP A 7 4.67 4.24 -7.89
C ASP A 7 5.21 2.99 -7.18
N LEU A 8 4.97 1.83 -7.81
CA LEU A 8 5.40 0.52 -7.31
C LEU A 8 6.92 0.36 -7.35
N ALA A 9 7.56 0.90 -8.39
CA ALA A 9 8.99 0.81 -8.56
C ALA A 9 9.70 1.62 -7.48
N ALA A 10 9.24 2.86 -7.24
CA ALA A 10 9.78 3.72 -6.18
C ALA A 10 9.61 3.09 -4.79
N LEU A 11 8.41 2.59 -4.46
CA LEU A 11 8.16 1.92 -3.18
C LEU A 11 9.08 0.71 -2.99
N THR A 12 9.21 -0.15 -4.01
CA THR A 12 10.05 -1.35 -3.94
C THR A 12 11.54 -1.00 -3.85
N ALA A 13 11.99 -0.02 -4.62
CA ALA A 13 13.37 0.46 -4.58
C ALA A 13 13.71 1.04 -3.20
N TYR A 14 12.79 1.79 -2.60
CA TYR A 14 13.00 2.38 -1.28
C TYR A 14 13.07 1.32 -0.17
N VAL A 15 12.18 0.32 -0.18
CA VAL A 15 12.24 -0.80 0.75
C VAL A 15 13.57 -1.55 0.64
N ARG A 16 14.06 -1.76 -0.59
CA ARG A 16 15.37 -2.38 -0.84
C ARG A 16 16.52 -1.52 -0.34
N LEU A 17 16.48 -0.21 -0.57
CA LEU A 17 17.48 0.74 -0.10
C LEU A 17 17.61 0.72 1.43
N LEU A 18 16.48 0.65 2.15
CA LEU A 18 16.48 0.54 3.61
C LEU A 18 16.97 -0.82 4.13
N GLY A 19 17.10 -1.83 3.26
CA GLY A 19 17.51 -3.18 3.66
C GLY A 19 16.52 -3.88 4.59
N VAL A 20 15.26 -3.41 4.65
CA VAL A 20 14.24 -3.99 5.54
C VAL A 20 13.50 -5.13 4.84
N SER A 21 13.25 -6.22 5.56
CA SER A 21 12.43 -7.32 5.05
C SER A 21 10.94 -6.95 5.06
N GLN A 22 10.16 -7.55 4.16
CA GLN A 22 8.70 -7.34 4.13
C GLN A 22 8.03 -7.74 5.44
N ARG A 23 8.55 -8.78 6.12
CA ARG A 23 8.05 -9.24 7.42
C ARG A 23 8.31 -8.23 8.52
N ARG A 24 9.51 -7.62 8.54
CA ARG A 24 9.84 -6.54 9.47
C ARG A 24 8.96 -5.33 9.21
N LEU A 25 8.86 -4.87 7.96
CA LEU A 25 8.00 -3.76 7.57
C LEU A 25 6.54 -3.99 7.99
N ALA A 26 6.02 -5.20 7.79
CA ALA A 26 4.67 -5.56 8.21
C ALA A 26 4.49 -5.46 9.74
N GLY A 27 5.47 -5.92 10.52
CA GLY A 27 5.49 -5.79 11.97
C GLY A 27 5.52 -4.32 12.41
N ASP A 28 6.43 -3.53 11.85
CA ASP A 28 6.62 -2.11 12.18
C ASP A 28 5.37 -1.28 11.81
N ALA A 29 4.70 -1.62 10.71
CA ALA A 29 3.45 -0.97 10.29
C ALA A 29 2.19 -1.55 10.97
N GLY A 30 2.29 -2.64 11.74
CA GLY A 30 1.13 -3.28 12.35
C GLY A 30 0.12 -3.86 11.33
N VAL A 31 0.60 -4.29 10.17
CA VAL A 31 -0.24 -4.85 9.09
C VAL A 31 0.13 -6.29 8.76
N GLY A 32 -0.78 -7.04 8.13
CA GLY A 32 -0.50 -8.40 7.73
C GLY A 32 0.62 -8.49 6.67
N HIS A 33 1.54 -9.45 6.83
CA HIS A 33 2.63 -9.69 5.87
C HIS A 33 2.14 -9.89 4.43
N ALA A 34 1.02 -10.61 4.25
CA ALA A 34 0.42 -10.80 2.93
C ALA A 34 0.03 -9.48 2.26
N THR A 35 -0.43 -8.49 3.04
CA THR A 35 -0.77 -7.16 2.54
C THR A 35 0.46 -6.46 1.99
N VAL A 36 1.56 -6.42 2.75
CA VAL A 36 2.83 -5.81 2.32
C VAL A 36 3.38 -6.50 1.08
N ASN A 37 3.41 -7.83 1.08
CA ASN A 37 3.85 -8.61 -0.07
C ASN A 37 3.01 -8.33 -1.32
N HIS A 38 1.68 -8.27 -1.20
CA HIS A 38 0.81 -8.00 -2.35
C HIS A 38 0.99 -6.58 -2.91
N LEU A 39 1.23 -5.59 -2.04
CA LEU A 39 1.52 -4.23 -2.46
C LEU A 39 2.87 -4.15 -3.19
N LEU A 40 3.94 -4.69 -2.60
CA LEU A 40 5.30 -4.65 -3.17
C LEU A 40 5.47 -5.52 -4.42
N SER A 41 4.71 -6.59 -4.56
CA SER A 41 4.69 -7.41 -5.79
C SER A 41 3.75 -6.87 -6.88
N GLY A 42 2.96 -5.84 -6.58
CA GLY A 42 1.96 -5.30 -7.50
C GLY A 42 0.72 -6.18 -7.70
N ARG A 43 0.63 -7.37 -7.06
CA ARG A 43 -0.57 -8.23 -7.08
C ARG A 43 -1.81 -7.49 -6.59
N ARG A 44 -1.62 -6.56 -5.66
CA ARG A 44 -2.66 -5.63 -5.19
C ARG A 44 -2.10 -4.23 -5.26
N ARG A 45 -2.86 -3.31 -5.86
CA ARG A 45 -2.47 -1.90 -5.95
C ARG A 45 -3.23 -0.97 -5.01
N HIS A 46 -4.23 -1.48 -4.27
CA HIS A 46 -5.09 -0.65 -3.42
C HIS A 46 -5.12 -1.09 -1.96
N CYS A 47 -5.17 -0.16 -1.02
CA CYS A 47 -5.30 -0.43 0.42
C CYS A 47 -6.22 0.62 1.09
N SER A 48 -6.46 0.49 2.40
CA SER A 48 -7.13 1.55 3.15
C SER A 48 -6.18 2.71 3.41
N ALA A 49 -6.71 3.90 3.66
CA ALA A 49 -5.93 5.05 4.10
C ALA A 49 -5.09 4.78 5.36
N GLU A 50 -5.64 4.01 6.30
CA GLU A 50 -4.94 3.59 7.51
C GLU A 50 -3.73 2.71 7.19
N THR A 51 -3.89 1.68 6.34
CA THR A 51 -2.78 0.82 5.91
C THR A 51 -1.71 1.61 5.16
N ALA A 52 -2.10 2.52 4.27
CA ALA A 52 -1.16 3.38 3.54
C ALA A 52 -0.32 4.23 4.51
N ALA A 53 -0.99 4.95 5.42
CA ALA A 53 -0.33 5.80 6.41
C ALA A 53 0.56 5.01 7.37
N ALA A 54 0.16 3.79 7.76
CA ALA A 54 0.95 2.93 8.62
C ALA A 54 2.24 2.46 7.92
N ILE A 55 2.16 2.08 6.64
CA ILE A 55 3.33 1.68 5.85
C ILE A 55 4.28 2.87 5.66
N GLU A 56 3.77 4.05 5.27
CA GLU A 56 4.61 5.25 5.08
C GLU A 56 5.30 5.66 6.39
N ARG A 57 4.60 5.58 7.52
CA ARG A 57 5.17 5.85 8.84
C ARG A 57 6.26 4.84 9.22
N ALA A 58 6.03 3.55 8.98
CA ALA A 58 7.03 2.51 9.23
C ALA A 58 8.28 2.66 8.35
N LEU A 59 8.13 3.26 7.16
CA LEU A 59 9.22 3.62 6.26
C LEU A 59 9.89 4.97 6.59
N GLY A 60 9.39 5.70 7.59
CA GLY A 60 9.88 7.03 7.94
C GLY A 60 9.57 8.10 6.89
N CYS A 61 8.52 7.90 6.10
CA CYS A 61 8.14 8.79 5.01
C CYS A 61 6.92 9.65 5.35
N PRO A 62 6.81 10.86 4.76
CA PRO A 62 5.59 11.64 4.87
C PRO A 62 4.42 10.94 4.19
N SER A 63 3.22 11.18 4.71
CA SER A 63 1.98 10.67 4.14
C SER A 63 1.80 11.15 2.70
N GLY A 64 1.42 10.25 1.79
CA GLY A 64 1.15 10.60 0.39
C GLY A 64 2.35 10.48 -0.56
N LEU A 65 3.51 10.03 -0.07
CA LEU A 65 4.71 9.84 -0.88
C LEU A 65 4.55 8.65 -1.84
N PHE A 66 4.11 7.51 -1.31
CA PHE A 66 3.97 6.25 -2.06
C PHE A 66 2.52 5.88 -2.35
N PHE A 67 1.58 6.45 -1.60
CA PHE A 67 0.17 6.18 -1.77
C PHE A 67 -0.60 7.45 -2.14
N GLU A 68 -1.59 7.32 -3.00
CA GLU A 68 -2.47 8.42 -3.35
C GLU A 68 -3.95 8.02 -3.23
N PRO A 69 -4.86 8.97 -2.97
CA PRO A 69 -6.28 8.69 -2.97
C PRO A 69 -6.71 8.07 -4.30
N VAL A 70 -7.52 7.02 -4.24
CA VAL A 70 -8.22 6.53 -5.42
C VAL A 70 -9.29 7.55 -5.79
N ASP A 71 -9.34 7.95 -7.06
CA ASP A 71 -10.38 8.84 -7.57
C ASP A 71 -11.77 8.24 -7.27
N PRO A 72 -12.75 9.04 -6.80
CA PRO A 72 -14.10 8.56 -6.50
C PRO A 72 -14.76 7.77 -7.64
N VAL A 73 -14.43 8.04 -8.91
CA VAL A 73 -14.91 7.24 -10.05
C VAL A 73 -14.32 5.82 -10.02
N GLU A 74 -13.02 5.69 -9.82
CA GLU A 74 -12.32 4.41 -9.74
C GLU A 74 -12.76 3.61 -8.50
N ALA A 75 -12.96 4.28 -7.37
CA ALA A 75 -13.45 3.66 -6.13
C ALA A 75 -14.83 3.01 -6.31
N ARG A 76 -15.72 3.64 -7.09
CA ARG A 76 -17.08 3.10 -7.35
C ARG A 76 -17.03 1.82 -8.19
N VAL A 77 -16.17 1.78 -9.20
CA VAL A 77 -15.93 0.57 -10.03
C VAL A 77 -15.37 -0.58 -9.19
N LEU A 78 -14.43 -0.29 -8.29
CA LEU A 78 -13.87 -1.28 -7.37
C LEU A 78 -14.91 -1.83 -6.38
N ALA A 79 -15.87 -1.00 -5.94
CA ALA A 79 -16.96 -1.42 -5.08
C ALA A 79 -17.93 -2.37 -5.79
N THR A 80 -18.34 -2.07 -7.02
CA THR A 80 -19.28 -2.92 -7.79
C THR A 80 -18.69 -4.29 -8.12
N ARG A 81 -17.37 -4.36 -8.39
CA ARG A 81 -16.66 -5.62 -8.67
C ARG A 81 -16.57 -6.59 -7.48
N ARG A 82 -16.78 -6.11 -6.25
CA ARG A 82 -16.77 -6.97 -5.05
C ARG A 82 -18.11 -7.66 -4.79
N VAL A 83 -19.19 -7.20 -5.40
CA VAL A 83 -20.56 -7.75 -5.19
C VAL A 83 -20.82 -8.99 -6.05
N THR A 84 -19.96 -9.28 -7.03
CA THR A 84 -20.14 -10.38 -8.00
C THR A 84 -19.26 -11.60 -7.72
N ARG A 85 -18.69 -11.75 -6.52
CA ARG A 85 -17.82 -12.90 -6.18
C ARG A 85 -18.08 -13.47 -4.81
#